data_AF-A0ABD0LBL8-F1
#
_entry.id   AF-A0ABD0LBL8-F1
#
_cell.length_a   1.000
_cell.length_b   1.000
_cell.length_c   1.000
_cell.angle_alpha   90.00
_cell.angle_beta   90.00
_cell.angle_gamma   90.00
#
_symmetry.space_group_name_H-M   'P 1'
#
loop_
_entity.id
_entity.type
_entity.pdbx_description
1 polymer ?
#
loop_
_entity_poly.entity_id
_entity_poly.type
_entity_poly.pdbx_seq_one_letter_code
_entity_poly.pdbx_strand_id
1 'polypeptide(L)'
;VKPKGNASLALPAVYALGVPLAIVGAALVMDHFYPDNIVSPAYGDHNCWLSKPFSVIAFFVVPCSLICVINTVFVAFTMLALRRQRESMVELKKAGCVTTPSDLAITVKIALLVGVTWLLGLVASLLDYDVVWMIFTVVNASLGFMIAVVLLCNRRVLFTLRRACNSQTSESTAVVTTQVPRA
;
A
#
# COMPACT_ATOMS: atom_id res chain seq x y z
N VAL A 1 1.57 -1.32 -34.76
CA VAL A 1 2.13 -1.75 -33.44
C VAL A 1 0.99 -2.35 -32.64
N LYS A 2 1.00 -3.68 -32.48
CA LYS A 2 -0.06 -4.45 -31.79
C LYS A 2 -0.03 -4.08 -30.29
N PRO A 3 -1.14 -3.69 -29.65
CA PRO A 3 -1.14 -3.41 -28.22
C PRO A 3 -0.79 -4.72 -27.50
N LYS A 4 0.37 -4.74 -26.83
CA LYS A 4 0.76 -5.87 -25.97
C LYS A 4 -0.30 -6.00 -24.88
N GLY A 5 -1.00 -7.13 -24.93
CA GLY A 5 -2.24 -7.38 -24.23
C GLY A 5 -2.14 -7.23 -22.72
N ASN A 6 -3.30 -6.94 -22.13
CA ASN A 6 -3.74 -7.26 -20.77
C ASN A 6 -2.64 -7.95 -19.93
N ALA A 7 -1.73 -7.17 -19.35
CA ALA A 7 -0.80 -7.70 -18.37
C ALA A 7 -1.66 -8.29 -17.23
N SER A 8 -1.59 -9.61 -17.06
CA SER A 8 -2.51 -10.36 -16.20
C SER A 8 -2.34 -9.95 -14.74
N LEU A 9 -3.20 -9.05 -14.27
CA LEU A 9 -3.31 -8.64 -12.86
C LEU A 9 -3.67 -9.83 -11.94
N ALA A 10 -4.08 -10.96 -12.51
CA ALA A 10 -4.41 -12.17 -11.77
C ALA A 10 -3.22 -12.71 -10.99
N LEU A 11 -2.01 -12.76 -11.58
CA LEU A 11 -0.85 -13.34 -10.91
C LEU A 11 -0.43 -12.55 -9.65
N PRO A 12 -0.28 -11.20 -9.70
CA PRO A 12 -0.06 -10.40 -8.51
C PRO A 12 -1.19 -10.50 -7.47
N ALA A 13 -2.45 -10.60 -7.91
CA ALA A 13 -3.59 -10.72 -7.00
C ALA A 13 -3.59 -12.08 -6.27
N VAL A 14 -3.33 -13.18 -6.99
CA VAL A 14 -3.19 -14.51 -6.40
C VAL A 14 -2.03 -14.54 -5.41
N TYR A 15 -0.91 -13.88 -5.72
CA TYR A 15 0.20 -13.76 -4.78
C TYR A 15 -0.20 -12.97 -3.52
N ALA A 16 -0.80 -11.79 -3.70
CA ALA A 16 -1.15 -10.88 -2.61
C ALA A 16 -2.22 -11.45 -1.67
N LEU A 17 -3.14 -12.27 -2.17
CA LEU A 17 -4.21 -12.88 -1.38
C LEU A 17 -3.86 -14.30 -0.90
N GLY A 18 -3.20 -15.09 -1.75
CA GLY A 18 -2.91 -16.49 -1.49
C GLY A 18 -1.87 -16.68 -0.38
N VAL A 19 -0.82 -15.85 -0.33
CA VAL A 19 0.22 -15.98 0.70
C VAL A 19 -0.33 -15.70 2.10
N PRO A 20 -1.03 -14.58 2.38
CA PRO A 20 -1.64 -14.36 3.68
C PRO A 20 -2.68 -15.43 4.02
N LEU A 21 -3.50 -15.85 3.05
CA LEU A 21 -4.49 -16.90 3.26
C LEU A 21 -3.85 -18.23 3.67
N ALA A 22 -2.73 -18.60 3.06
CA ALA A 22 -2.00 -19.81 3.42
C ALA A 22 -1.40 -19.74 4.83
N ILE A 23 -0.80 -18.60 5.20
CA ILE A 23 -0.23 -18.38 6.53
C ILE A 23 -1.31 -18.46 7.62
N VAL A 24 -2.41 -17.73 7.43
CA VAL A 24 -3.54 -17.71 8.38
C VAL A 24 -4.23 -19.08 8.42
N GLY A 25 -4.41 -19.72 7.26
CA GLY A 25 -4.96 -21.08 7.17
C GLY A 25 -4.13 -22.10 7.94
N ALA A 26 -2.80 -22.04 7.83
CA ALA A 26 -1.90 -22.90 8.60
C ALA A 26 -2.01 -22.61 10.11
N ALA A 27 -2.09 -21.34 10.52
CA ALA A 27 -2.28 -20.97 11.92
C ALA A 27 -3.60 -21.52 12.48
N LEU A 28 -4.70 -21.43 11.73
CA LEU A 28 -6.01 -21.98 12.12
C LEU A 28 -6.00 -23.51 12.21
N VAL A 29 -5.32 -24.20 11.29
CA VAL A 29 -5.16 -25.67 11.35
C VAL A 29 -4.39 -26.07 12.60
N MET A 30 -3.30 -25.37 12.91
CA MET A 30 -2.55 -25.62 14.14
C MET A 30 -3.40 -25.38 15.40
N ASP A 31 -4.21 -24.32 15.39
CA ASP A 31 -5.08 -23.99 16.51
C ASP A 31 -6.18 -25.04 16.75
N HIS A 32 -6.76 -25.57 15.67
CA HIS A 32 -7.86 -26.52 15.78
C HIS A 32 -7.40 -27.94 16.10
N PHE A 33 -6.34 -28.42 15.44
CA PHE A 33 -5.91 -29.81 15.54
C PHE A 33 -4.79 -30.04 16.56
N TYR A 34 -4.04 -29.00 16.93
CA TYR A 34 -2.88 -29.10 17.83
C TYR A 34 -2.83 -27.97 18.87
N PRO A 35 -3.88 -27.76 19.69
CA PRO A 35 -4.02 -26.59 20.58
C PRO A 35 -2.89 -26.48 21.63
N ASP A 36 -2.37 -27.62 22.10
CA ASP A 36 -1.30 -27.67 23.11
C ASP A 36 0.09 -27.38 22.53
N ASN A 37 0.22 -27.30 21.21
CA ASN A 37 1.50 -27.05 20.57
C ASN A 37 1.97 -25.59 20.83
N ILE A 38 3.29 -25.40 20.92
CA ILE A 38 3.93 -24.09 21.06
C ILE A 38 3.66 -23.17 19.86
N VAL A 39 3.46 -23.75 18.67
CA VAL A 39 3.15 -23.02 17.44
C VAL A 39 1.67 -22.64 17.37
N SER A 40 0.80 -23.26 18.17
CA SER A 40 -0.63 -22.95 18.19
C SER A 40 -0.87 -21.51 18.66
N PRO A 41 -1.63 -20.70 17.90
CA PRO A 41 -1.82 -19.29 18.22
C PRO A 41 -2.65 -19.02 19.48
N ALA A 42 -3.54 -19.94 19.88
CA ALA A 42 -4.54 -19.70 20.91
C ALA A 42 -5.31 -18.41 20.63
N TYR A 43 -5.96 -18.37 19.46
CA TYR A 43 -6.66 -17.18 19.00
C TYR A 43 -7.76 -16.79 20.01
N GLY A 44 -7.78 -15.52 20.43
CA GLY A 44 -8.90 -15.00 21.22
C GLY A 44 -8.86 -15.32 22.71
N ASP A 45 -7.80 -15.95 23.23
CA ASP A 45 -7.75 -16.40 24.63
C ASP A 45 -7.67 -15.24 25.64
N HIS A 46 -6.87 -14.21 25.34
CA HIS A 46 -6.76 -13.00 26.18
C HIS A 46 -7.28 -11.73 25.50
N ASN A 47 -7.09 -11.64 24.19
CA ASN A 47 -7.50 -10.53 23.35
C ASN A 47 -7.78 -11.07 21.94
N CYS A 48 -8.39 -10.27 21.07
CA CYS A 48 -8.65 -10.64 19.67
C CYS A 48 -7.35 -10.64 18.83
N TRP A 49 -6.36 -11.43 19.25
CA TRP A 49 -5.01 -11.53 18.70
C TRP A 49 -4.42 -12.94 18.94
N LEU A 50 -3.18 -13.17 18.48
CA LEU A 50 -2.40 -14.36 18.76
C LEU A 50 -1.80 -14.26 20.17
N SER A 51 -2.18 -15.18 21.07
CA SER A 51 -1.82 -15.09 22.49
C SER A 51 -0.42 -15.66 22.78
N LYS A 52 0.04 -16.66 22.01
CA LYS A 52 1.34 -17.31 22.26
C LYS A 52 2.49 -16.58 21.55
N PRO A 53 3.61 -16.26 22.24
CA PRO A 53 4.71 -15.49 21.65
C PRO A 53 5.38 -16.20 20.47
N PHE A 54 5.53 -17.52 20.53
CA PHE A 54 6.11 -18.28 19.42
C PHE A 54 5.24 -18.24 18.17
N SER A 55 3.91 -18.30 18.34
CA SER A 55 2.96 -18.20 17.24
C SER A 55 2.98 -16.82 16.58
N VAL A 56 3.10 -15.74 17.38
CA VAL A 56 3.29 -14.36 16.90
C VAL A 56 4.57 -14.27 16.06
N ILE A 57 5.67 -14.88 16.52
CA ILE A 57 6.92 -14.89 15.76
C ILE A 57 6.74 -15.64 14.44
N ALA A 58 6.19 -16.85 14.48
CA ALA A 58 6.09 -17.75 13.33
C ALA A 58 5.12 -17.25 12.25
N PHE A 59 3.93 -16.79 12.63
CA PHE A 59 2.85 -16.44 11.71
C PHE A 59 2.73 -14.95 11.42
N PHE A 60 3.38 -14.09 12.20
CA PHE A 60 3.31 -12.64 12.01
C PHE A 60 4.70 -12.02 11.82
N VAL A 61 5.59 -12.07 12.81
CA VAL A 61 6.87 -11.33 12.77
C VAL A 61 7.79 -11.81 11.63
N VAL A 62 7.98 -13.12 11.46
CA VAL A 62 8.87 -13.67 10.44
C VAL A 62 8.34 -13.36 9.02
N PRO A 63 7.08 -13.67 8.67
CA PRO A 63 6.55 -13.30 7.35
C PRO A 63 6.57 -11.79 7.08
N CYS A 64 6.21 -10.97 8.07
CA CYS A 64 6.11 -9.52 7.90
C CYS A 64 7.49 -8.85 7.81
N SER A 65 8.47 -9.32 8.59
CA SER A 65 9.85 -8.83 8.47
C SER A 65 10.46 -9.18 7.12
N LEU A 66 10.23 -10.41 6.63
CA LEU A 66 10.72 -10.85 5.32
C LEU A 66 10.18 -9.96 4.19
N ILE A 67 8.87 -9.70 4.14
CA ILE A 67 8.29 -8.84 3.11
C ILE A 67 8.78 -7.38 3.23
N CYS A 68 9.01 -6.89 4.45
CA CYS A 68 9.59 -5.55 4.66
C CYS A 68 11.02 -5.45 4.12
N VAL A 69 11.85 -6.46 4.34
CA VAL A 69 13.22 -6.52 3.80
C VAL A 69 13.17 -6.54 2.27
N ILE A 70 12.35 -7.39 1.67
CA ILE A 70 12.19 -7.48 0.21
C ILE A 70 11.73 -6.14 -0.36
N ASN A 71 10.71 -5.53 0.23
CA ASN A 71 10.19 -4.23 -0.20
C ASN A 71 11.27 -3.13 -0.09
N THR A 72 12.07 -3.13 0.98
CA THR A 72 13.16 -2.16 1.15
C THR A 72 14.22 -2.31 0.06
N VAL A 73 14.61 -3.55 -0.27
CA VAL A 73 15.55 -3.84 -1.36
C VAL A 73 14.99 -3.37 -2.70
N PHE A 74 13.71 -3.64 -2.98
CA PHE A 74 13.05 -3.21 -4.22
C PHE A 74 12.95 -1.69 -4.33
N VAL A 75 12.64 -1.00 -3.23
CA VAL A 75 12.64 0.47 -3.19
C VAL A 75 14.05 1.01 -3.40
N ALA A 76 15.08 0.41 -2.81
CA ALA A 76 16.47 0.80 -3.04
C ALA A 76 16.86 0.64 -4.52
N PHE A 77 16.57 -0.51 -5.14
CA PHE A 77 16.82 -0.72 -6.56
C PHE A 77 16.05 0.25 -7.44
N THR A 78 14.78 0.49 -7.11
CA THR A 78 13.96 1.48 -7.81
C THR A 78 14.64 2.85 -7.72
N MET A 79 14.98 3.32 -6.51
CA MET A 79 15.69 4.59 -6.30
C MET A 79 17.01 4.68 -7.08
N LEU A 80 17.81 3.62 -7.12
CA LEU A 80 19.08 3.61 -7.86
C LEU A 80 18.87 3.65 -9.37
N ALA A 81 17.94 2.84 -9.89
CA ALA A 81 17.57 2.84 -11.30
C ALA A 81 17.08 4.23 -11.73
N LEU A 82 16.31 4.89 -10.86
CA LEU A 82 15.82 6.24 -11.09
C LEU A 82 16.90 7.29 -11.05
N ARG A 83 17.87 7.20 -10.14
CA ARG A 83 19.01 8.13 -10.11
C ARG A 83 19.81 8.02 -11.41
N ARG A 84 20.10 6.80 -11.86
CA ARG A 84 20.76 6.52 -13.15
C ARG A 84 19.94 7.01 -14.34
N GLN A 85 18.62 6.80 -14.30
CA GLN A 85 17.73 7.35 -15.33
C GLN A 85 17.65 8.87 -15.25
N ARG A 86 17.76 9.50 -14.08
CA ARG A 86 17.71 10.95 -13.95
C ARG A 86 18.94 11.62 -14.56
N GLU A 87 20.11 10.99 -14.46
CA GLU A 87 21.34 11.44 -15.15
C GLU A 87 21.21 11.38 -16.68
N SER A 88 20.50 10.39 -17.23
CA SER A 88 20.20 10.26 -18.67
C SER A 88 18.92 11.00 -19.11
N MET A 89 18.00 11.31 -18.19
CA MET A 89 16.76 12.07 -18.46
C MET A 89 16.99 13.57 -18.54
N VAL A 90 18.15 14.11 -18.12
CA VAL A 90 18.53 15.49 -18.46
C VAL A 90 18.61 15.66 -19.97
N GLU A 91 19.10 14.65 -20.70
CA GLU A 91 19.10 14.63 -22.17
C GLU A 91 17.71 14.31 -22.74
N LEU A 92 16.97 13.36 -22.17
CA LEU A 92 15.65 12.96 -22.68
C LEU A 92 14.52 13.96 -22.40
N LYS A 93 14.60 14.76 -21.33
CA LYS A 93 13.66 15.87 -21.06
C LYS A 93 13.76 16.96 -22.13
N LYS A 94 14.92 17.06 -22.80
CA LYS A 94 15.11 17.89 -24.00
C LYS A 94 14.37 17.32 -25.23
N ALA A 95 14.03 16.03 -25.22
CA ALA A 95 13.38 15.29 -26.31
C ALA A 95 11.89 14.97 -26.07
N GLY A 96 11.27 15.49 -24.98
CA GLY A 96 9.81 15.48 -24.80
C GLY A 96 9.14 14.15 -24.42
N CYS A 97 9.90 13.10 -24.10
CA CYS A 97 9.37 11.77 -23.80
C CYS A 97 9.69 11.37 -22.36
N VAL A 98 8.81 11.65 -21.38
CA VAL A 98 9.08 11.30 -19.97
C VAL A 98 7.83 10.81 -19.24
N THR A 99 7.92 9.62 -18.64
CA THR A 99 7.02 9.11 -17.58
C THR A 99 7.10 10.02 -16.35
N THR A 100 5.94 10.45 -15.86
CA THR A 100 5.81 11.51 -14.86
C THR A 100 6.50 11.18 -13.52
N PRO A 101 7.38 12.05 -12.99
CA PRO A 101 8.08 11.84 -11.71
C PRO A 101 7.15 11.73 -10.49
N SER A 102 5.85 12.03 -10.66
CA SER A 102 4.83 11.92 -9.61
C SER A 102 4.54 10.49 -9.20
N ASP A 103 4.43 9.57 -10.15
CA ASP A 103 3.87 8.23 -9.89
C ASP A 103 4.86 7.39 -9.08
N LEU A 104 6.12 7.65 -9.33
CA LEU A 104 7.26 7.08 -8.64
C LEU A 104 7.48 7.62 -7.23
N ALA A 105 7.32 8.94 -7.06
CA ALA A 105 7.37 9.57 -5.74
C ALA A 105 6.24 9.05 -4.85
N ILE A 106 5.08 8.74 -5.45
CA ILE A 106 3.95 8.10 -4.77
C ILE A 106 4.32 6.67 -4.34
N THR A 107 4.89 5.85 -5.23
CA THR A 107 5.32 4.48 -4.89
C THR A 107 6.34 4.45 -3.75
N VAL A 108 7.34 5.34 -3.79
CA VAL A 108 8.35 5.44 -2.72
C VAL A 108 7.71 5.87 -1.39
N LYS A 109 6.79 6.85 -1.41
CA LYS A 109 6.08 7.30 -0.20
C LYS A 109 5.25 6.18 0.42
N ILE A 110 4.52 5.41 -0.39
CA ILE A 110 3.72 4.29 0.10
C ILE A 110 4.61 3.21 0.71
N ALA A 111 5.72 2.88 0.05
CA ALA A 111 6.65 1.88 0.58
C ALA A 111 7.32 2.31 1.89
N LEU A 112 7.68 3.59 2.03
CA LEU A 112 8.21 4.15 3.27
C LEU A 112 7.17 4.13 4.39
N LEU A 113 5.91 4.51 4.09
CA LEU A 113 4.83 4.46 5.07
C LEU A 113 4.59 3.05 5.60
N VAL A 114 4.48 2.08 4.69
CA VAL A 114 4.31 0.67 5.06
C VAL A 114 5.50 0.19 5.89
N GLY A 115 6.74 0.49 5.47
CA GLY A 115 7.94 0.11 6.22
C GLY A 115 7.99 0.68 7.64
N VAL A 116 7.64 1.96 7.84
CA VAL A 116 7.63 2.61 9.15
C VAL A 116 6.59 1.98 10.09
N THR A 117 5.39 1.67 9.59
CA THR A 117 4.36 0.99 10.39
C THR A 117 4.82 -0.38 10.86
N TRP A 118 5.51 -1.14 10.02
CA TRP A 118 6.04 -2.45 10.41
C TRP A 118 7.21 -2.37 11.40
N LEU A 119 8.07 -1.35 11.29
CA LEU A 119 9.11 -1.09 12.29
C LEU A 119 8.51 -0.82 13.68
N LEU A 120 7.41 -0.07 13.75
CA LEU A 120 6.67 0.12 15.01
C LEU A 120 6.16 -1.21 15.58
N GLY A 121 5.68 -2.12 14.73
CA GLY A 121 5.26 -3.46 15.15
C GLY A 121 6.42 -4.31 15.70
N LEU A 122 7.59 -4.23 15.07
CA LEU A 122 8.81 -4.88 15.59
C LEU A 122 9.21 -4.28 16.94
N VAL A 123 9.19 -2.96 17.09
CA VAL A 123 9.49 -2.29 18.37
C VAL A 123 8.48 -2.67 19.44
N ALA A 124 7.18 -2.76 19.12
CA ALA A 124 6.15 -3.23 20.03
C ALA A 124 6.43 -4.66 20.51
N SER A 125 6.82 -5.55 19.59
CA SER A 125 7.15 -6.94 19.93
C SER A 125 8.42 -7.11 20.78
N LEU A 126 9.38 -6.17 20.70
CA LEU A 126 10.63 -6.23 21.47
C LEU A 126 10.51 -5.60 22.85
N LEU A 127 9.71 -4.53 22.99
CA LEU A 127 9.57 -3.78 24.23
C LEU A 127 8.45 -4.32 25.13
N ASP A 128 7.47 -5.03 24.56
CA ASP A 128 6.35 -5.67 25.27
C ASP A 128 5.58 -4.77 26.24
N TYR A 129 5.51 -3.47 25.92
CA TYR A 129 4.69 -2.50 26.65
C TYR A 129 3.37 -2.27 25.92
N ASP A 130 2.25 -2.36 26.66
CA ASP A 130 0.89 -2.15 26.15
C ASP A 130 0.74 -0.81 25.39
N VAL A 131 1.41 0.24 25.87
CA VAL A 131 1.38 1.57 25.24
C VAL A 131 1.95 1.53 23.82
N VAL A 132 3.01 0.77 23.58
CA VAL A 132 3.65 0.67 22.27
C VAL A 132 2.77 -0.14 21.31
N TRP A 133 2.15 -1.23 21.80
CA TRP A 133 1.14 -2.00 21.06
C TRP A 133 -0.09 -1.17 20.70
N MET A 134 -0.55 -0.30 21.59
CA MET A 134 -1.66 0.61 21.33
C MET A 134 -1.31 1.62 20.23
N ILE A 135 -0.13 2.25 20.31
CA ILE A 135 0.35 3.17 19.26
C ILE A 135 0.45 2.45 17.92
N PHE A 136 1.09 1.27 17.88
CA PHE A 136 1.18 0.46 16.67
C PHE A 136 -0.21 0.15 16.09
N THR A 137 -1.16 -0.27 16.93
CA THR A 137 -2.52 -0.61 16.52
C THR A 137 -3.24 0.59 15.90
N VAL A 138 -3.14 1.79 16.50
CA VAL A 138 -3.75 3.02 15.97
C VAL A 138 -3.12 3.44 14.64
N VAL A 139 -1.79 3.40 14.54
CA VAL A 139 -1.08 3.72 13.29
C VAL A 139 -1.43 2.71 12.20
N ASN A 140 -1.52 1.42 12.54
CA ASN A 140 -1.88 0.38 11.58
C ASN A 140 -3.34 0.51 11.11
N ALA A 141 -4.27 0.80 12.02
CA ALA A 141 -5.68 1.05 11.68
C ALA A 141 -5.87 2.27 10.75
N SER A 142 -5.03 3.31 10.93
CA SER A 142 -5.05 4.52 10.10
C SER A 142 -4.23 4.41 8.81
N LEU A 143 -3.47 3.32 8.60
CA LEU A 143 -2.58 3.16 7.45
C LEU A 143 -3.33 3.28 6.11
N GLY A 144 -4.54 2.71 6.01
CA GLY A 144 -5.38 2.83 4.81
C GLY A 144 -5.72 4.28 4.47
N PHE A 145 -6.00 5.10 5.49
CA PHE A 145 -6.23 6.53 5.31
C PHE A 145 -4.96 7.26 4.84
N MET A 146 -3.80 6.96 5.44
CA MET A 146 -2.53 7.56 5.03
C MET A 146 -2.19 7.24 3.56
N ILE A 147 -2.43 6.01 3.12
CA ILE A 147 -2.24 5.58 1.73
C ILE A 147 -3.19 6.35 0.81
N ALA A 148 -4.47 6.45 1.16
CA ALA A 148 -5.45 7.20 0.39
C ALA A 148 -5.03 8.67 0.21
N VAL A 149 -4.54 9.32 1.27
CA VAL A 149 -4.02 10.69 1.18
C VAL A 149 -2.83 10.77 0.21
N VAL A 150 -1.86 9.86 0.29
CA VAL A 150 -0.70 9.87 -0.62
C VAL A 150 -1.10 9.65 -2.08
N LEU A 151 -2.08 8.79 -2.33
CA LEU A 151 -2.56 8.47 -3.67
C LEU A 151 -3.46 9.58 -4.24
N LEU A 152 -4.43 10.06 -3.48
CA LEU A 152 -5.48 10.97 -3.95
C LEU A 152 -5.04 12.44 -3.88
N CYS A 153 -4.33 12.85 -2.83
CA CYS A 153 -3.91 14.24 -2.63
C CYS A 153 -2.62 14.58 -3.38
N ASN A 154 -2.37 13.94 -4.53
CA ASN A 154 -1.24 14.28 -5.38
C ASN A 154 -1.63 15.41 -6.36
N ARG A 155 -0.68 16.29 -6.72
CA ARG A 155 -0.96 17.46 -7.57
C ARG A 155 -1.59 17.11 -8.91
N ARG A 156 -1.26 15.96 -9.48
CA ARG A 156 -1.76 15.50 -10.78
C ARG A 156 -3.24 15.12 -10.67
N VAL A 157 -3.59 14.31 -9.68
CA VAL A 157 -4.97 13.87 -9.41
C VAL A 157 -5.84 15.07 -9.01
N LEU A 158 -5.36 15.93 -8.11
CA LEU A 158 -6.08 17.14 -7.72
C LEU A 158 -6.31 18.09 -8.90
N PHE A 159 -5.34 18.24 -9.81
CA PHE A 159 -5.51 19.05 -11.02
C PHE A 159 -6.57 18.45 -11.95
N THR A 160 -6.52 17.13 -12.18
CA THR A 160 -7.51 16.43 -13.01
C THR A 160 -8.92 16.53 -12.41
N LEU A 161 -9.05 16.33 -11.09
CA LEU A 161 -10.33 16.45 -10.37
C LEU A 161 -10.87 17.88 -10.46
N ARG A 162 -10.05 18.90 -10.22
CA ARG A 162 -10.45 20.31 -10.37
C ARG A 162 -10.91 20.63 -11.78
N ARG A 163 -10.22 20.09 -12.80
CA ARG A 163 -10.59 20.30 -14.20
C ARG A 163 -11.92 19.62 -14.54
N ALA A 164 -12.16 18.40 -14.05
CA ALA A 164 -13.41 17.69 -14.23
C ALA A 164 -14.60 18.37 -13.51
N CYS A 165 -14.37 18.97 -12.34
CA CYS A 165 -15.39 19.79 -11.68
C CYS A 165 -15.67 21.08 -12.44
N ASN A 166 -14.62 21.78 -12.91
CA ASN A 166 -14.79 23.03 -13.65
C ASN A 166 -15.42 22.84 -15.04
N SER A 167 -15.22 21.70 -15.71
CA SER A 167 -15.86 21.41 -16.99
C SER A 167 -17.36 21.14 -16.85
N GLN A 168 -17.80 20.49 -15.77
CA GLN A 168 -19.23 20.29 -15.48
C GLN A 168 -19.96 21.62 -15.23
N THR A 169 -19.30 22.60 -14.62
CA THR A 169 -19.86 23.96 -14.44
C THR A 169 -20.09 24.68 -15.77
N SER A 170 -19.25 24.46 -16.78
CA SER A 170 -19.43 25.06 -18.11
C SER A 170 -20.55 24.39 -18.91
N GLU A 171 -20.72 23.07 -18.81
CA GLU A 171 -21.81 22.34 -19.49
C GLU A 171 -23.19 22.68 -18.90
N SER A 172 -23.31 22.80 -17.56
CA SER A 172 -24.57 23.27 -16.93
C SER A 172 -24.89 24.72 -17.26
N THR A 173 -23.90 25.58 -17.50
CA THR A 173 -24.15 26.99 -17.87
C THR A 173 -24.52 27.14 -19.36
N ALA A 174 -23.99 26.28 -20.24
CA ALA A 174 -24.31 26.31 -21.67
C ALA A 174 -25.75 25.84 -21.99
N VAL A 175 -26.31 24.93 -21.18
CA VAL A 175 -27.69 24.43 -21.38
C VAL A 175 -28.74 25.47 -20.96
N VAL A 176 -28.44 26.38 -20.04
CA VAL A 176 -29.40 27.40 -19.57
C VAL A 176 -29.57 28.57 -20.56
N THR A 177 -28.63 28.81 -21.48
CA THR A 177 -28.65 30.00 -22.36
C THR A 177 -29.38 29.80 -23.70
N THR A 178 -30.05 28.68 -23.95
CA THR A 178 -30.71 28.41 -25.26
C THR A 178 -32.23 28.64 -25.30
N GLN A 179 -32.85 29.26 -24.30
CA GLN A 179 -34.30 29.50 -24.26
C GLN A 179 -34.66 30.99 -24.08
N VAL A 180 -34.43 31.83 -25.09
CA VAL A 180 -35.30 33.00 -25.35
C VAL A 180 -35.36 33.23 -26.87
N PRO A 181 -36.46 32.88 -27.56
CA PRO A 181 -36.69 33.34 -28.92
C PRO A 181 -37.04 34.84 -28.88
N ARG A 182 -36.32 35.66 -29.65
CA ARG A 182 -36.75 37.04 -29.94
C ARG A 182 -37.99 36.98 -30.84
N ALA A 183 -39.09 37.53 -30.34
CA ALA A 183 -40.22 37.98 -31.16
C ALA A 183 -39.87 39.26 -31.92
#